data_AF-A0AA40DTA3-F1
#
_entry.id   AF-A0AA40DTA3-F1
#
_cell.length_a   1.000
_cell.length_b   1.000
_cell.length_c   1.000
_cell.angle_alpha   90.00
_cell.angle_beta   90.00
_cell.angle_gamma   90.00
#
_symmetry.space_group_name_H-M   'P 1'
#
loop_
_entity.id
_entity.type
_entity.pdbx_description
1 polymer ?
#
loop_
_entity_poly.entity_id
_entity_poly.type
_entity_poly.pdbx_seq_one_letter_code
_entity_poly.pdbx_strand_id
1 'polypeptide(L)'
;MDGETSRDWDLIAVAENLLDHVCHSRKTRSATLATRRHGRPFAVYYKIDPHILSGADISDHVYYSRTAYPWYEPVVAPTQLSLWIATFVLCAAVQPTGRILGRDFEAPWVMRCFPIMYAADAVACLGSWARLAVFSGQGVVGAATQVLRDRNTGSESDEWPLALEKMKAAAPARWAVFVAGVLPCFLKLCVAGGLFHAQVLGCMYVGGWLIFEALVLAAATDATETSDDEPDASTSEDSADATPPRWPMACGWMGTAMRAPCRSG
;
A
#
# COMPACT_ATOMS: atom_id res chain seq x y z
N MET A 1 12.92 -23.95 23.27
CA MET A 1 11.81 -22.97 23.31
C MET A 1 11.49 -22.76 21.86
N ASP A 2 10.64 -23.63 21.32
CA ASP A 2 10.45 -23.79 19.89
C ASP A 2 8.95 -23.84 19.66
N GLY A 3 8.40 -22.81 19.01
CA GLY A 3 6.96 -22.79 18.77
C GLY A 3 6.42 -21.42 18.38
N GLU A 4 7.01 -20.75 17.38
CA GLU A 4 6.38 -19.53 16.84
C GLU A 4 6.71 -19.23 15.37
N THR A 5 6.95 -20.25 14.53
CA THR A 5 7.20 -20.08 13.08
C THR A 5 6.11 -20.66 12.18
N SER A 6 4.98 -21.11 12.72
CA SER A 6 3.96 -21.85 11.95
C SER A 6 2.82 -21.01 11.36
N ARG A 7 2.81 -19.67 11.52
CA ARG A 7 1.66 -18.83 11.12
C ARG A 7 1.83 -17.98 9.85
N ASP A 8 3.04 -17.83 9.31
CA ASP A 8 3.25 -16.99 8.12
C ASP A 8 2.99 -17.70 6.79
N TRP A 9 2.98 -19.05 6.78
CA TRP A 9 2.77 -19.82 5.55
C TRP A 9 1.30 -19.83 5.06
N ASP A 10 0.33 -19.56 5.94
CA ASP A 10 -1.10 -19.57 5.59
C ASP A 10 -1.51 -18.34 4.76
N LEU A 11 -0.88 -17.17 4.96
CA LEU A 11 -1.20 -15.97 4.19
C LEU A 11 -0.65 -16.01 2.77
N ILE A 12 0.52 -16.64 2.58
CA ILE A 12 1.10 -16.88 1.25
C ILE A 12 0.24 -17.90 0.49
N ALA A 13 -0.19 -18.99 1.13
CA ALA A 13 -1.06 -19.99 0.51
C ALA A 13 -2.46 -19.43 0.14
N VAL A 14 -3.00 -18.49 0.93
CA VAL A 14 -4.26 -17.80 0.60
C VAL A 14 -4.07 -16.80 -0.53
N ALA A 15 -2.95 -16.07 -0.57
CA ALA A 15 -2.61 -15.15 -1.65
C ALA A 15 -2.35 -15.87 -2.98
N GLU A 16 -1.65 -17.01 -2.94
CA GLU A 16 -1.40 -17.87 -4.10
C GLU A 16 -2.70 -18.50 -4.63
N ASN A 17 -3.59 -19.00 -3.76
CA ASN A 17 -4.90 -19.50 -4.19
C ASN A 17 -5.78 -18.39 -4.82
N LEU A 18 -5.73 -17.17 -4.30
CA LEU A 18 -6.44 -16.02 -4.88
C LEU A 18 -5.84 -15.60 -6.24
N LEU A 19 -4.51 -15.62 -6.37
CA LEU A 19 -3.82 -15.35 -7.63
C LEU A 19 -4.07 -16.44 -8.66
N ASP A 20 -4.09 -17.72 -8.27
CA ASP A 20 -4.38 -18.83 -9.16
C ASP A 20 -5.85 -18.83 -9.62
N HIS A 21 -6.78 -18.43 -8.76
CA HIS A 21 -8.18 -18.31 -9.16
C HIS A 21 -8.41 -17.15 -10.15
N VAL A 22 -7.68 -16.04 -9.98
CA VAL A 22 -7.70 -14.90 -10.91
C VAL A 22 -6.96 -15.22 -12.23
N CYS A 23 -5.88 -16.00 -12.18
CA CYS A 23 -5.11 -16.41 -13.36
C CYS A 23 -5.79 -17.55 -14.14
N HIS A 24 -6.46 -18.50 -13.49
CA HIS A 24 -7.30 -19.49 -14.18
C HIS A 24 -8.56 -18.88 -14.77
N SER A 25 -9.09 -17.80 -14.19
CA SER A 25 -10.14 -16.96 -14.80
C SER A 25 -9.65 -16.18 -16.05
N ARG A 26 -8.33 -16.08 -16.27
CA ARG A 26 -7.77 -15.59 -17.54
C ARG A 26 -7.57 -16.68 -18.59
N LYS A 27 -7.47 -17.97 -18.24
CA LYS A 27 -7.36 -19.06 -19.23
C LYS A 27 -8.65 -19.30 -20.02
N THR A 28 -9.79 -18.79 -19.57
CA THR A 28 -11.02 -18.71 -20.38
C THR A 28 -10.98 -17.62 -21.46
N ARG A 29 -9.94 -16.76 -21.51
CA ARG A 29 -9.69 -15.86 -22.67
C ARG A 29 -9.06 -16.56 -23.88
N SER A 30 -8.66 -17.83 -23.80
CA SER A 30 -8.26 -18.59 -25.00
C SER A 30 -9.44 -19.28 -25.70
N ALA A 31 -10.64 -19.29 -25.11
CA ALA A 31 -11.87 -19.66 -25.81
C ALA A 31 -12.37 -18.54 -26.77
N THR A 32 -11.70 -17.38 -26.77
CA THR A 32 -12.05 -16.22 -27.61
C THR A 32 -11.51 -16.30 -29.05
N LEU A 33 -10.80 -17.38 -29.41
CA LEU A 33 -10.39 -17.64 -30.81
C LEU A 33 -11.30 -18.63 -31.54
N ALA A 34 -12.18 -19.36 -30.85
CA ALA A 34 -13.14 -20.28 -31.47
C ALA A 34 -14.52 -19.64 -31.77
N THR A 35 -14.76 -18.40 -31.33
CA THR A 35 -16.07 -17.71 -31.46
C THR A 35 -16.12 -16.70 -32.60
N ARG A 36 -15.27 -16.86 -33.62
CA ARG A 36 -15.28 -15.99 -34.81
C ARG A 36 -16.39 -16.29 -35.82
N ARG A 37 -17.32 -17.21 -35.53
CA ARG A 37 -18.46 -17.49 -36.44
C ARG A 37 -19.79 -16.89 -36.01
N HIS A 38 -20.02 -16.56 -34.75
CA HIS A 38 -21.28 -15.94 -34.30
C HIS A 38 -20.93 -14.76 -33.38
N GLY A 39 -20.83 -13.56 -33.96
CA GLY A 39 -20.24 -12.36 -33.37
C GLY A 39 -20.92 -11.77 -32.14
N ARG A 40 -21.05 -12.53 -31.05
CA ARG A 40 -21.35 -12.01 -29.71
C ARG A 40 -20.53 -12.78 -28.66
N PRO A 41 -19.80 -12.08 -27.78
CA PRO A 41 -19.05 -12.73 -26.71
C PRO A 41 -20.02 -13.39 -25.72
N PHE A 42 -19.81 -14.67 -25.43
CA PHE A 42 -20.46 -15.36 -24.31
C PHE A 42 -19.65 -15.07 -23.04
N ALA A 43 -20.19 -14.22 -22.17
CA ALA A 43 -19.75 -14.13 -20.79
C ALA A 43 -20.75 -14.92 -19.93
N VAL A 44 -20.26 -15.94 -19.23
CA VAL A 44 -21.06 -16.75 -18.31
C VAL A 44 -21.11 -16.01 -16.98
N TYR A 45 -22.31 -15.57 -16.58
CA TYR A 45 -22.54 -15.04 -15.24
C TYR A 45 -23.59 -15.89 -14.53
N TYR A 46 -23.28 -16.30 -13.30
CA TYR A 46 -24.20 -17.02 -12.43
C TYR A 46 -25.16 -16.02 -11.79
N LYS A 47 -26.42 -16.03 -12.22
CA LYS A 47 -27.50 -15.37 -11.48
C LYS A 47 -27.87 -16.30 -10.32
N ILE A 48 -27.48 -15.94 -9.10
CA ILE A 48 -27.97 -16.66 -7.91
C ILE A 48 -29.40 -16.19 -7.70
N ASP A 49 -30.37 -17.05 -8.02
CA ASP A 49 -31.78 -16.77 -7.75
C ASP A 49 -32.02 -16.86 -6.24
N PRO A 50 -32.49 -15.78 -5.56
CA PRO A 50 -32.66 -15.78 -4.12
C PRO A 50 -33.72 -16.78 -3.62
N HIS A 51 -34.59 -17.27 -4.52
CA HIS A 51 -35.56 -18.33 -4.22
C HIS A 51 -34.93 -19.73 -4.09
N ILE A 52 -33.68 -19.93 -4.52
CA ILE A 52 -32.98 -21.23 -4.43
C ILE A 52 -32.39 -21.47 -3.01
N LEU A 53 -32.41 -20.45 -2.13
CA LEU A 53 -31.94 -20.59 -0.75
C LEU A 53 -32.96 -21.26 0.19
N SER A 54 -34.20 -21.49 -0.24
CA SER A 54 -35.15 -22.34 0.50
C SER A 54 -34.97 -23.78 0.02
N GLY A 55 -34.13 -24.54 0.75
CA GLY A 55 -33.65 -25.85 0.37
C GLY A 55 -34.72 -26.81 -0.18
N ALA A 56 -34.56 -27.18 -1.44
CA ALA A 56 -34.89 -28.49 -2.01
C ALA A 56 -34.29 -28.54 -3.42
N ASP A 57 -33.38 -29.48 -3.65
CA ASP A 57 -32.72 -29.80 -4.92
C ASP A 57 -32.02 -28.64 -5.67
N ILE A 58 -30.70 -28.56 -5.47
CA ILE A 58 -29.79 -27.89 -6.41
C ILE A 58 -29.65 -28.82 -7.62
N SER A 59 -30.66 -28.83 -8.48
CA SER A 59 -30.48 -29.28 -9.86
C SER A 59 -29.69 -28.19 -10.58
N ASP A 60 -28.57 -28.57 -11.22
CA ASP A 60 -27.71 -27.71 -12.05
C ASP A 60 -28.45 -27.27 -13.32
N HIS A 61 -29.53 -26.51 -13.17
CA HIS A 61 -30.16 -25.80 -14.26
C HIS A 61 -29.34 -24.54 -14.55
N VAL A 62 -28.31 -24.71 -15.38
CA VAL A 62 -27.74 -23.58 -16.12
C VAL A 62 -28.85 -23.04 -17.02
N TYR A 63 -29.59 -22.05 -16.53
CA TYR A 63 -30.60 -21.36 -17.32
C TYR A 63 -29.91 -20.57 -18.43
N TYR A 64 -29.76 -21.19 -19.60
CA TYR A 64 -29.53 -20.47 -20.85
C TYR A 64 -30.81 -19.73 -21.22
N SER A 65 -31.03 -18.57 -20.60
CA SER A 65 -32.13 -17.68 -20.97
C SER A 65 -31.93 -17.23 -22.42
N ARG A 66 -32.68 -17.82 -23.34
CA ARG A 66 -32.73 -17.44 -24.77
C ARG A 66 -33.37 -16.08 -24.97
N THR A 67 -34.13 -15.60 -23.99
CA THR A 67 -34.53 -14.21 -23.89
C THR A 67 -33.29 -13.42 -23.48
N ALA A 68 -32.71 -12.74 -24.47
CA ALA A 68 -31.70 -11.72 -24.29
C ALA A 68 -32.32 -10.61 -23.44
N TYR A 69 -32.33 -10.78 -22.11
CA TYR A 69 -32.50 -9.65 -21.23
C TYR A 69 -31.39 -8.67 -21.61
N PRO A 70 -31.73 -7.42 -21.98
CA PRO A 70 -30.70 -6.43 -22.25
C PRO A 70 -29.79 -6.42 -21.04
N TRP A 71 -28.51 -6.72 -21.28
CA TRP A 71 -27.48 -6.70 -20.26
C TRP A 71 -27.55 -5.33 -19.60
N TYR A 72 -28.11 -5.27 -18.39
CA TYR A 72 -28.05 -4.04 -17.62
C TYR A 72 -26.58 -3.87 -17.26
N GLU A 73 -25.93 -2.93 -17.92
CA GLU A 73 -24.63 -2.45 -17.47
C GLU A 73 -24.79 -2.13 -15.99
N PRO A 74 -23.95 -2.68 -15.10
CA PRO A 74 -24.05 -2.43 -13.67
C PRO A 74 -23.86 -0.93 -13.46
N VAL A 75 -24.98 -0.21 -13.32
CA VAL A 75 -24.98 1.23 -13.07
C VAL A 75 -24.49 1.39 -11.64
N VAL A 76 -23.23 1.79 -11.50
CA VAL A 76 -22.66 2.11 -10.19
C VAL A 76 -23.36 3.37 -9.70
N ALA A 77 -24.07 3.24 -8.57
CA ALA A 77 -24.70 4.40 -7.96
C ALA A 77 -23.62 5.45 -7.60
N PRO A 78 -23.88 6.76 -7.83
CA PRO A 78 -22.91 7.80 -7.49
C PRO A 78 -22.45 7.76 -6.03
N THR A 79 -23.33 7.36 -5.10
CA THR A 79 -23.02 7.18 -3.68
C THR A 79 -22.00 6.06 -3.44
N GLN A 80 -22.11 4.95 -4.16
CA GLN A 80 -21.17 3.84 -4.08
C GLN A 80 -19.80 4.23 -4.64
N LEU A 81 -19.77 4.96 -5.75
CA LEU A 81 -18.53 5.50 -6.32
C LEU A 81 -17.84 6.46 -5.33
N SER A 82 -18.59 7.39 -4.73
CA SER A 82 -18.07 8.30 -3.72
C SER A 82 -17.49 7.56 -2.51
N LEU A 83 -18.13 6.47 -2.07
CA LEU A 83 -17.63 5.64 -0.98
C LEU A 83 -16.29 4.99 -1.34
N TRP A 84 -16.16 4.44 -2.55
CA TRP A 84 -14.88 3.87 -3.01
C TRP A 84 -13.76 4.90 -3.04
N ILE A 85 -14.03 6.09 -3.60
CA ILE A 85 -13.05 7.18 -3.65
C ILE A 85 -12.69 7.65 -2.24
N ALA A 86 -13.66 7.79 -1.33
CA ALA A 86 -13.41 8.16 0.06
C ALA A 86 -12.50 7.14 0.76
N THR A 87 -12.69 5.84 0.53
CA THR A 87 -11.80 4.80 1.07
C THR A 87 -10.36 4.95 0.57
N PHE A 88 -10.17 5.28 -0.71
CA PHE A 88 -8.84 5.52 -1.27
C PHE A 88 -8.17 6.75 -0.67
N VAL A 89 -8.93 7.85 -0.54
CA VAL A 89 -8.46 9.11 0.06
C VAL A 89 -8.04 8.90 1.51
N LEU A 90 -8.86 8.21 2.31
CA LEU A 90 -8.54 7.94 3.71
C LEU A 90 -7.28 7.08 3.85
N CYS A 91 -7.08 6.08 2.98
CA CYS A 91 -5.86 5.28 2.99
C CYS A 91 -4.62 6.11 2.63
N ALA A 92 -4.72 6.98 1.63
CA ALA A 92 -3.64 7.89 1.26
C ALA A 92 -3.32 8.91 2.38
N ALA A 93 -4.33 9.41 3.09
CA ALA A 93 -4.15 10.34 4.19
C ALA A 93 -3.39 9.75 5.39
N VAL A 94 -3.50 8.44 5.62
CA VAL A 94 -2.85 7.72 6.75
C VAL A 94 -1.36 7.43 6.48
N GLN A 95 -0.83 7.74 5.30
CA GLN A 95 0.58 7.50 5.04
C GLN A 95 1.52 8.37 5.91
N PRO A 96 2.56 7.79 6.51
CA PRO A 96 3.44 8.48 7.44
C PRO A 96 4.59 9.18 6.71
N THR A 97 4.29 9.99 5.68
CA THR A 97 5.31 10.82 5.03
C THR A 97 5.07 12.29 5.35
N GLY A 98 6.14 13.09 5.49
CA GLY A 98 6.03 14.52 5.81
C GLY A 98 5.84 15.40 4.57
N ARG A 99 6.76 15.28 3.61
CA ARG A 99 6.80 16.14 2.42
C ARG A 99 6.00 15.59 1.25
N ILE A 100 5.59 16.48 0.34
CA ILE A 100 5.01 16.14 -0.96
C ILE A 100 5.77 16.93 -2.03
N LEU A 101 6.30 16.25 -3.04
CA LEU A 101 7.16 16.81 -4.09
C LEU A 101 8.35 17.61 -3.51
N GLY A 102 8.89 17.16 -2.37
CA GLY A 102 10.01 17.81 -1.68
C GLY A 102 9.65 19.14 -1.00
N ARG A 103 8.36 19.51 -0.93
CA ARG A 103 7.89 20.71 -0.24
C ARG A 103 7.27 20.34 1.12
N ASP A 104 7.55 21.18 2.11
CA ASP A 104 6.89 21.14 3.40
C ASP A 104 5.50 21.79 3.29
N PHE A 105 4.48 21.09 3.80
CA PHE A 105 3.11 21.58 3.88
C PHE A 105 2.65 21.50 5.33
N GLU A 106 1.87 22.48 5.80
CA GLU A 106 1.27 22.44 7.14
C GLU A 106 0.30 21.25 7.30
N ALA A 107 -0.37 20.87 6.22
CA ALA A 107 -1.35 19.78 6.18
C ALA A 107 -1.07 18.83 5.00
N PRO A 108 -0.01 18.00 5.06
CA PRO A 108 0.38 17.15 3.94
C PRO A 108 -0.70 16.13 3.58
N TRP A 109 -1.49 15.68 4.55
CA TRP A 109 -2.63 14.79 4.33
C TRP A 109 -3.67 15.37 3.37
N VAL A 110 -3.91 16.70 3.36
CA VAL A 110 -4.83 17.35 2.42
C VAL A 110 -4.34 17.20 0.98
N MET A 111 -3.03 17.40 0.79
CA MET A 111 -2.42 17.31 -0.54
C MET A 111 -2.43 15.87 -1.08
N ARG A 112 -2.39 14.85 -0.19
CA ARG A 112 -2.57 13.43 -0.57
C ARG A 112 -3.98 13.08 -0.99
N CYS A 113 -4.99 13.86 -0.56
CA CYS A 113 -6.35 13.68 -1.03
C CYS A 113 -6.48 13.95 -2.53
N PHE A 114 -5.53 14.65 -3.17
CA PHE A 114 -5.53 14.86 -4.61
C PHE A 114 -4.77 13.72 -5.33
N PRO A 115 -5.44 12.89 -6.14
CA PRO A 115 -4.86 11.67 -6.72
C PRO A 115 -3.66 11.96 -7.62
N ILE A 116 -3.73 13.05 -8.40
CA ILE A 116 -2.67 13.46 -9.31
C ILE A 116 -1.43 13.88 -8.53
N MET A 117 -1.60 14.70 -7.48
CA MET A 117 -0.50 15.15 -6.64
C MET A 117 0.17 13.97 -5.92
N TYR A 118 -0.65 13.06 -5.41
CA TYR A 118 -0.18 11.86 -4.72
C TYR A 118 0.59 10.91 -5.64
N ALA A 119 0.08 10.66 -6.86
CA ALA A 119 0.78 9.85 -7.85
C ALA A 119 2.07 10.52 -8.34
N ALA A 120 2.05 11.83 -8.60
CA ALA A 120 3.25 12.57 -8.99
C ALA A 120 4.34 12.51 -7.91
N ASP A 121 3.95 12.63 -6.64
CA ASP A 121 4.85 12.49 -5.51
C ASP A 121 5.46 11.09 -5.42
N ALA A 122 4.65 10.03 -5.58
CA ALA A 122 5.13 8.66 -5.60
C ALA A 122 6.11 8.41 -6.76
N VAL A 123 5.82 8.92 -7.96
CA VAL A 123 6.73 8.83 -9.12
C VAL A 123 8.04 9.58 -8.87
N ALA A 124 7.99 10.77 -8.26
CA ALA A 124 9.19 11.51 -7.89
C ALA A 124 10.06 10.75 -6.85
N CYS A 125 9.42 10.05 -5.91
CA CYS A 125 10.11 9.21 -4.93
C CYS A 125 10.75 7.99 -5.59
N LEU A 126 10.01 7.32 -6.48
CA LEU A 126 10.52 6.18 -7.23
C LEU A 126 11.71 6.58 -8.11
N GLY A 127 11.62 7.74 -8.77
CA GLY A 127 12.73 8.30 -9.57
C GLY A 127 13.95 8.62 -8.71
N SER A 128 13.75 9.22 -7.54
CA SER A 128 14.83 9.50 -6.59
C SER A 128 15.47 8.21 -6.06
N TRP A 129 14.65 7.21 -5.73
CA TRP A 129 15.11 5.91 -5.25
C TRP A 129 15.93 5.18 -6.31
N ALA A 130 15.42 5.09 -7.55
CA ALA A 130 16.13 4.49 -8.66
C ALA A 130 17.44 5.22 -8.97
N ARG A 131 17.43 6.56 -8.96
CA ARG A 131 18.64 7.38 -9.18
C ARG A 131 19.70 7.12 -8.11
N LEU A 132 19.33 7.13 -6.83
CA LEU A 132 20.27 6.89 -5.73
C LEU A 132 20.80 5.45 -5.76
N ALA A 133 19.93 4.47 -6.04
CA ALA A 133 20.33 3.07 -6.12
C ALA A 133 21.34 2.80 -7.25
N VAL A 134 21.17 3.44 -8.42
CA VAL A 134 22.03 3.21 -9.60
C VAL A 134 23.29 4.07 -9.58
N PHE A 135 23.18 5.35 -9.22
CA PHE A 135 24.27 6.32 -9.42
C PHE A 135 25.06 6.66 -8.14
N SER A 136 24.53 6.38 -6.94
CA SER A 136 25.19 6.76 -5.68
C SER A 136 25.92 5.61 -4.98
N GLY A 137 25.85 4.39 -5.51
CA GLY A 137 26.52 3.21 -4.93
C GLY A 137 25.97 2.77 -3.56
N GLN A 138 24.88 3.36 -3.08
CA GLN A 138 24.31 3.14 -1.74
C GLN A 138 23.49 1.84 -1.60
N GLY A 139 23.43 1.01 -2.65
CA GLY A 139 22.53 -0.13 -2.72
C GLY A 139 21.04 0.26 -2.70
N VAL A 140 20.15 -0.73 -2.83
CA VAL A 140 18.70 -0.48 -2.87
C VAL A 140 18.16 -0.01 -1.51
N VAL A 141 18.68 -0.61 -0.43
CA VAL A 141 18.29 -0.36 0.95
C VAL A 141 18.73 1.03 1.40
N GLY A 142 20.01 1.37 1.23
CA GLY A 142 20.54 2.70 1.57
C GLY A 142 19.84 3.82 0.79
N ALA A 143 19.57 3.60 -0.50
CA ALA A 143 18.80 4.53 -1.31
C ALA A 143 17.36 4.72 -0.80
N ALA A 144 16.66 3.65 -0.39
CA ALA A 144 15.31 3.75 0.17
C ALA A 144 15.30 4.53 1.49
N THR A 145 16.24 4.22 2.39
CA THR A 145 16.42 4.95 3.65
C THR A 145 16.69 6.43 3.41
N GLN A 146 17.56 6.77 2.46
CA GLN A 146 17.87 8.16 2.12
C GLN A 146 16.63 8.89 1.57
N VAL A 147 15.86 8.29 0.66
CA VAL A 147 14.63 8.89 0.13
C VAL A 147 13.61 9.14 1.24
N LEU A 148 13.40 8.19 2.14
CA LEU A 148 12.47 8.39 3.25
C LEU A 148 12.99 9.42 4.26
N ARG A 149 14.30 9.47 4.51
CA ARG A 149 14.92 10.48 5.38
C ARG A 149 14.71 11.88 4.81
N ASP A 150 15.02 12.09 3.53
CA ASP A 150 14.86 13.39 2.84
C ASP A 150 13.42 13.90 2.83
N ARG A 151 12.44 12.98 2.94
CA ARG A 151 11.00 13.29 3.03
C ARG A 151 10.51 13.62 4.43
N ASN A 152 11.26 13.24 5.46
CA ASN A 152 10.87 13.36 6.86
C ASN A 152 11.77 14.32 7.66
N THR A 153 12.56 15.15 6.98
CA THR A 153 13.51 16.16 7.53
C THR A 153 12.92 17.22 8.47
N GLY A 154 11.65 17.11 8.87
CA GLY A 154 11.12 17.80 10.05
C GLY A 154 11.54 17.16 11.37
N SER A 155 12.02 15.91 11.36
CA SER A 155 12.71 15.31 12.50
C SER A 155 14.18 15.70 12.43
N GLU A 156 14.74 16.22 13.53
CA GLU A 156 16.18 16.40 13.67
C GLU A 156 16.91 15.10 13.29
N SER A 157 18.14 15.24 12.75
CA SER A 157 18.99 14.12 12.28
C SER A 157 18.94 12.89 13.21
N ASP A 158 18.89 13.14 14.51
CA ASP A 158 19.07 12.14 15.55
C ASP A 158 17.78 11.34 15.83
N GLU A 159 16.61 11.86 15.43
CA GLU A 159 15.32 11.19 15.63
C GLU A 159 14.92 10.27 14.45
N TRP A 160 15.68 10.26 13.36
CA TRP A 160 15.35 9.51 12.15
C TRP A 160 15.14 8.00 12.38
N PRO A 161 16.02 7.27 13.10
CA PRO A 161 15.83 5.84 13.34
C PRO A 161 14.52 5.53 14.06
N LEU A 162 14.19 6.34 15.09
CA LEU A 162 12.95 6.22 15.84
C LEU A 162 11.71 6.51 14.97
N ALA A 163 11.81 7.49 14.08
CA ALA A 163 10.72 7.79 13.13
C ALA A 163 10.49 6.61 12.17
N LEU A 164 11.55 6.04 11.60
CA LEU A 164 11.46 4.88 10.70
C LEU A 164 10.92 3.63 11.41
N GLU A 165 11.37 3.37 12.64
CA GLU A 165 10.85 2.27 13.47
C GLU A 165 9.34 2.42 13.69
N LYS A 166 8.87 3.62 14.04
CA LYS A 166 7.43 3.92 14.16
C LYS A 166 6.67 3.68 12.86
N MET A 167 7.24 4.04 11.71
CA MET A 167 6.62 3.79 10.39
C MET A 167 6.47 2.31 10.10
N LYS A 168 7.49 1.51 10.42
CA LYS A 168 7.48 0.06 10.26
C LYS A 168 6.53 -0.62 11.24
N ALA A 169 6.53 -0.22 12.51
CA ALA A 169 5.62 -0.73 13.53
C ALA A 169 4.14 -0.49 13.16
N ALA A 170 3.84 0.62 12.46
CA ALA A 170 2.50 0.92 11.95
C ALA A 170 2.15 0.20 10.63
N ALA A 171 3.10 -0.44 9.94
CA ALA A 171 2.87 -1.06 8.64
C ALA A 171 1.79 -2.16 8.68
N PRO A 172 1.78 -3.12 9.62
CA PRO A 172 0.76 -4.18 9.65
C PRO A 172 -0.67 -3.64 9.74
N ALA A 173 -0.89 -2.61 10.56
CA ALA A 173 -2.20 -1.97 10.68
C ALA A 173 -2.63 -1.29 9.37
N ARG A 174 -1.69 -0.61 8.68
CA ARG A 174 -1.96 0.03 7.38
C ARG A 174 -2.28 -1.00 6.30
N TRP A 175 -1.56 -2.12 6.28
CA TRP A 175 -1.82 -3.24 5.38
C TRP A 175 -3.18 -3.89 5.65
N ALA A 176 -3.55 -4.08 6.91
CA ALA A 176 -4.87 -4.60 7.28
C ALA A 176 -6.00 -3.67 6.80
N VAL A 177 -5.86 -2.35 6.97
CA VAL A 177 -6.82 -1.35 6.45
C VAL A 177 -6.89 -1.37 4.93
N PHE A 178 -5.74 -1.51 4.25
CA PHE A 178 -5.70 -1.62 2.80
C PHE A 178 -6.43 -2.87 2.30
N VAL A 179 -6.14 -4.05 2.87
CA VAL A 179 -6.74 -5.32 2.46
C VAL A 179 -8.23 -5.36 2.78
N ALA A 180 -8.65 -4.89 3.96
CA ALA A 180 -10.05 -4.93 4.37
C ALA A 180 -10.92 -3.86 3.69
N GLY A 181 -10.34 -2.70 3.36
CA GLY A 181 -11.08 -1.54 2.84
C GLY A 181 -10.80 -1.22 1.38
N VAL A 182 -9.55 -0.87 1.07
CA VAL A 182 -9.15 -0.33 -0.23
C VAL A 182 -9.20 -1.39 -1.32
N LEU A 183 -8.62 -2.55 -1.07
CA LEU A 183 -8.50 -3.63 -2.04
C LEU A 183 -9.85 -4.10 -2.59
N PRO A 184 -10.88 -4.42 -1.78
CA PRO A 184 -12.19 -4.83 -2.32
C PRO A 184 -12.87 -3.71 -3.10
N CYS A 185 -12.71 -2.43 -2.71
CA CYS A 185 -13.24 -1.30 -3.47
C CYS A 185 -12.53 -1.14 -4.81
N PHE A 186 -11.21 -1.30 -4.84
CA PHE A 186 -10.41 -1.24 -6.05
C PHE A 186 -10.75 -2.35 -7.03
N LEU A 187 -10.88 -3.61 -6.56
CA LEU A 187 -11.28 -4.73 -7.40
C LEU A 187 -12.68 -4.52 -8.00
N LYS A 188 -13.65 -4.04 -7.21
CA LYS A 188 -15.00 -3.70 -7.70
C LYS A 188 -14.95 -2.61 -8.77
N LEU A 189 -14.13 -1.58 -8.56
CA LEU A 189 -13.94 -0.50 -9.52
C LEU A 189 -13.30 -0.97 -10.83
N CYS A 190 -12.33 -1.90 -10.78
CA CYS A 190 -11.71 -2.48 -11.97
C CYS A 190 -12.66 -3.36 -12.79
N VAL A 191 -13.62 -4.02 -12.13
CA VAL A 191 -14.63 -4.86 -12.80
C VAL A 191 -15.81 -4.02 -13.31
N ALA A 192 -16.07 -2.84 -12.73
CA ALA A 192 -17.11 -1.93 -13.20
C ALA A 192 -16.78 -1.41 -14.62
N GLY A 193 -17.64 -1.73 -15.58
CA GLY A 193 -17.55 -1.22 -16.94
C GLY A 193 -17.90 0.28 -17.01
N GLY A 194 -17.39 0.98 -18.03
CA GLY A 194 -17.78 2.37 -18.33
C GLY A 194 -17.18 3.46 -17.43
N LEU A 195 -16.38 3.11 -16.42
CA LEU A 195 -15.82 4.05 -15.45
C LEU A 195 -14.30 4.30 -15.62
N PHE A 196 -13.84 4.51 -16.85
CA PHE A 196 -12.42 4.66 -17.18
C PHE A 196 -11.69 5.70 -16.30
N HIS A 197 -12.26 6.90 -16.16
CA HIS A 197 -11.65 7.96 -15.37
C HIS A 197 -11.51 7.57 -13.90
N ALA A 198 -12.54 6.98 -13.29
CA ALA A 198 -12.48 6.55 -11.90
C ALA A 198 -11.45 5.43 -11.71
N GLN A 199 -11.34 4.47 -12.65
CA GLN A 199 -10.31 3.43 -12.62
C GLN A 199 -8.90 4.02 -12.64
N VAL A 200 -8.63 5.02 -13.50
CA VAL A 200 -7.35 5.73 -13.53
C VAL A 200 -7.05 6.38 -12.18
N LEU A 201 -8.03 7.05 -11.56
CA LEU A 201 -7.86 7.65 -10.23
C LEU A 201 -7.60 6.60 -9.15
N GLY A 202 -8.32 5.47 -9.18
CA GLY A 202 -8.08 4.35 -8.27
C GLY A 202 -6.65 3.79 -8.41
N CYS A 203 -6.18 3.63 -9.64
CA CYS A 203 -4.80 3.20 -9.92
C CYS A 203 -3.75 4.20 -9.41
N MET A 204 -4.03 5.51 -9.50
CA MET A 204 -3.14 6.54 -8.96
C MET A 204 -3.00 6.43 -7.43
N TYR A 205 -4.10 6.22 -6.70
CA TYR A 205 -4.05 6.02 -5.25
C TYR A 205 -3.38 4.69 -4.87
N VAL A 206 -3.79 3.58 -5.48
CA VAL A 206 -3.24 2.26 -5.13
C VAL A 206 -1.76 2.17 -5.53
N GLY A 207 -1.40 2.66 -6.72
CA GLY A 207 -0.02 2.69 -7.18
C GLY A 207 0.87 3.56 -6.30
N GLY A 208 0.41 4.76 -5.93
CA GLY A 208 1.13 5.62 -5.00
C GLY A 208 1.32 4.95 -3.63
N TRP A 209 0.28 4.31 -3.11
CA TRP A 209 0.35 3.58 -1.85
C TRP A 209 1.41 2.46 -1.88
N LEU A 210 1.38 1.62 -2.93
CA LEU A 210 2.31 0.51 -3.09
C LEU A 210 3.78 0.98 -3.19
N ILE A 211 4.05 2.09 -3.90
CA ILE A 211 5.42 2.63 -4.02
C ILE A 211 5.97 3.04 -2.65
N PHE A 212 5.16 3.72 -1.84
CA PHE A 212 5.59 4.15 -0.51
C PHE A 212 5.72 2.98 0.48
N GLU A 213 4.83 1.99 0.43
CA GLU A 213 5.02 0.77 1.23
C GLU A 213 6.29 0.03 0.83
N ALA A 214 6.58 -0.06 -0.47
CA ALA A 214 7.83 -0.66 -0.96
C ALA A 214 9.06 0.10 -0.42
N LEU A 215 9.02 1.43 -0.38
CA LEU A 215 10.08 2.24 0.23
C LEU A 215 10.24 1.96 1.72
N VAL A 216 9.14 1.90 2.49
CA VAL A 216 9.17 1.63 3.93
C VAL A 216 9.70 0.23 4.23
N LEU A 217 9.32 -0.76 3.42
CA LEU A 217 9.81 -2.14 3.54
C LEU A 217 11.29 -2.27 3.16
N ALA A 218 11.73 -1.54 2.13
CA ALA A 218 13.11 -1.60 1.65
C ALA A 218 14.11 -0.84 2.55
N ALA A 219 13.66 0.14 3.32
CA ALA A 219 14.54 0.94 4.18
C ALA A 219 15.06 0.11 5.38
N ALA A 220 16.34 0.25 5.71
CA ALA A 220 16.93 -0.35 6.91
C ALA A 220 16.68 0.50 8.16
N THR A 221 16.36 -0.15 9.29
CA THR A 221 16.18 0.48 10.61
C THR A 221 17.49 0.80 11.31
N ASP A 222 18.55 0.11 10.96
CA ASP A 222 19.73 -0.04 11.81
C ASP A 222 20.99 0.07 10.92
N ALA A 223 22.09 0.71 11.30
CA ALA A 223 22.92 0.51 12.49
C ALA A 223 23.50 -0.92 12.62
N THR A 224 22.99 -1.94 11.92
CA THR A 224 23.49 -3.33 11.97
C THR A 224 24.54 -3.67 10.92
N GLU A 225 24.96 -2.74 10.06
CA GLU A 225 25.91 -3.00 8.97
C GLU A 225 27.05 -1.97 8.90
N THR A 226 27.67 -1.68 10.04
CA THR A 226 29.06 -1.20 10.08
C THR A 226 29.82 -1.94 11.18
N SER A 227 29.63 -3.26 11.27
CA SER A 227 30.49 -4.14 12.08
C SER A 227 31.39 -5.05 11.25
N ASP A 228 31.36 -4.94 9.91
CA ASP A 228 32.15 -5.82 9.06
C ASP A 228 33.31 -5.05 8.41
N ASP A 229 34.51 -5.41 8.87
CA ASP A 229 35.82 -5.21 8.25
C ASP A 229 36.45 -3.81 8.30
N GLU A 230 36.67 -3.27 9.51
CA GLU A 230 37.97 -2.62 9.73
C GLU A 230 38.98 -3.76 9.96
N PRO A 231 39.89 -4.07 8.99
CA PRO A 231 40.92 -5.06 9.23
C PRO A 231 41.77 -4.56 10.39
N ASP A 232 41.83 -5.36 11.46
CA ASP A 232 42.63 -5.15 12.66
C ASP A 232 44.07 -4.69 12.32
N ALA A 233 44.26 -3.38 12.18
CA ALA A 233 45.56 -2.74 12.25
C ALA A 233 45.84 -2.47 13.74
N SER A 234 46.17 -3.57 14.43
CA SER A 234 46.85 -3.65 15.72
C SER A 234 47.28 -2.29 16.29
N THR A 235 46.49 -1.71 17.18
CA THR A 235 46.96 -0.61 18.03
C THR A 235 46.60 -0.92 19.48
N SER A 236 47.64 -1.42 20.14
CA SER A 236 47.92 -1.51 21.57
C SER A 236 46.94 -0.87 22.56
N GLU A 237 46.59 -1.69 23.54
CA GLU A 237 46.07 -1.39 24.88
C GLU A 237 46.59 -0.06 25.47
N ASP A 238 45.68 0.79 25.93
CA ASP A 238 45.84 1.46 27.23
C ASP A 238 44.50 2.03 27.77
N SER A 239 43.93 1.24 28.67
CA SER A 239 43.24 1.60 29.92
C SER A 239 42.81 3.06 30.15
N ALA A 240 41.49 3.31 30.18
CA ALA A 240 40.89 4.29 31.12
C ALA A 240 39.39 4.05 31.33
N ASP A 241 39.08 3.77 32.59
CA ASP A 241 37.80 3.63 33.27
C ASP A 241 36.85 4.82 33.01
N ALA A 242 35.65 4.56 32.46
CA ALA A 242 34.60 5.59 32.34
C ALA A 242 33.18 5.01 32.48
N THR A 243 32.55 5.40 33.57
CA THR A 243 31.19 5.10 34.05
C THR A 243 30.09 5.43 33.02
N PRO A 244 29.04 4.59 32.85
CA PRO A 244 27.99 4.84 31.88
C PRO A 244 26.98 5.92 32.35
N PRO A 245 26.48 6.80 31.46
CA PRO A 245 25.44 7.76 31.79
C PRO A 245 24.06 7.09 31.86
N ARG A 246 23.34 7.36 32.95
CA ARG A 246 21.92 7.03 33.11
C ARG A 246 21.07 8.04 32.33
N TRP A 247 20.38 7.57 31.28
CA TRP A 247 19.32 8.34 30.62
C TRP A 247 17.96 8.07 31.31
N PRO A 248 17.15 9.11 31.57
CA PRO A 248 15.81 8.94 32.10
C PRO A 248 14.83 8.54 30.98
N MET A 249 14.08 7.47 31.23
CA MET A 249 12.88 7.14 30.46
C MET A 249 11.86 8.26 30.60
N ALA A 250 11.53 8.94 29.49
CA ALA A 250 10.38 9.83 29.40
C ALA A 250 9.45 9.35 28.28
N CYS A 251 8.53 8.44 28.64
CA CYS A 251 7.30 8.21 27.92
C CYS A 251 6.41 9.46 28.05
N GLY A 252 6.16 10.18 26.95
CA GLY A 252 5.33 11.39 27.01
C GLY A 252 5.05 12.03 25.65
N TRP A 253 4.69 11.25 24.63
CA TRP A 253 4.14 11.80 23.39
C TRP A 253 2.63 11.51 23.31
N MET A 254 1.87 12.28 24.08
CA MET A 254 0.43 12.43 23.89
C MET A 254 0.05 13.85 24.28
N GLY A 255 -0.26 14.68 23.28
CA GLY A 255 -1.00 15.93 23.48
C GLY A 255 -0.21 17.22 23.29
N THR A 256 0.34 17.48 22.10
CA THR A 256 0.61 18.86 21.69
C THR A 256 -0.67 19.42 21.04
N ALA A 257 -1.51 20.00 21.90
CA ALA A 257 -2.63 20.82 21.51
C ALA A 257 -2.16 22.00 20.64
N MET A 258 -2.88 22.25 19.55
CA MET A 258 -2.80 23.47 18.75
C MET A 258 -2.83 24.70 19.66
N ARG A 259 -1.69 25.39 19.81
CA ARG A 259 -1.69 26.82 20.19
C ARG A 259 -1.67 27.62 18.89
N ALA A 260 -2.82 28.19 18.55
CA ALA A 260 -2.91 29.23 17.55
C ALA A 260 -2.11 30.46 18.02
N PRO A 261 -1.35 31.15 17.15
CA PRO A 261 -0.75 32.41 17.49
C PRO A 261 -1.84 33.49 17.55
N CYS A 262 -2.09 34.03 18.75
CA CYS A 262 -2.78 35.31 18.90
C CYS A 262 -1.95 36.39 18.21
N ARG A 263 -2.41 36.87 17.05
CA ARG A 263 -1.98 38.17 16.50
C ARG A 263 -2.56 39.27 17.39
N SER A 264 -1.71 39.93 18.16
CA SER A 264 -2.03 41.24 18.72
C SER A 264 -1.92 42.28 17.59
N GLY A 265 -3.07 42.84 17.21
CA GLY A 265 -3.17 44.14 16.55
C GLY A 265 -3.55 45.19 17.57
#